data_AF-A0A242JWT4-F1
#
_entry.id   AF-A0A242JWT4-F1
#
_cell.length_a   1.000
_cell.length_b   1.000
_cell.length_c   1.000
_cell.angle_alpha   90.00
_cell.angle_beta   90.00
_cell.angle_gamma   90.00
#
_symmetry.space_group_name_H-M   'P 1'
#
loop_
_entity.id
_entity.type
_entity.pdbx_description
1 polymer ?
#
loop_
_entity_poly.entity_id
_entity_poly.type
_entity_poly.pdbx_seq_one_letter_code
_entity_poly.pdbx_strand_id
1 'polypeptide(L)'
;MNIYNDPEILIKLESFTLEEINEGIETLENSIGRTRFGNKYNEQLTILYTLRGHGERKLLNHEINEIKRQILDNLALKFSIREARVKTFQLWIKYHDQRKGNDFVRDKLRLELDRL
;
A
#
# COMPACT_ATOMS: atom_id res chain seq x y z
N MET A 1 17.30 -23.81 3.76
CA MET A 1 15.97 -23.59 4.37
C MET A 1 15.66 -22.11 4.22
N ASN A 2 14.65 -21.77 3.41
CA ASN A 2 14.37 -20.38 3.04
C ASN A 2 13.61 -19.72 4.21
N ILE A 3 14.31 -18.92 5.00
CA ILE A 3 13.86 -18.34 6.29
C ILE A 3 12.69 -17.34 6.10
N TYR A 4 12.34 -17.04 4.84
CA TYR A 4 11.29 -16.10 4.44
C TYR A 4 9.87 -16.70 4.37
N ASN A 5 9.71 -18.02 4.61
CA ASN A 5 8.41 -18.70 4.54
C ASN A 5 7.81 -19.06 5.91
N ASP A 6 8.35 -18.53 7.01
CA ASP A 6 7.75 -18.72 8.34
C ASP A 6 6.52 -17.80 8.48
N PRO A 7 5.29 -18.35 8.61
CA PRO A 7 4.07 -17.57 8.76
C PRO A 7 4.10 -16.66 10.00
N GLU A 8 4.78 -17.05 11.08
CA GLU A 8 4.88 -16.23 12.29
C GLU A 8 5.74 -14.99 12.05
N ILE A 9 6.77 -15.10 11.20
CA ILE A 9 7.57 -13.95 10.78
C ILE A 9 6.69 -13.01 9.96
N LEU A 10 5.92 -13.52 8.99
CA LEU A 10 5.00 -12.69 8.20
C LEU A 10 3.94 -11.99 9.07
N ILE A 11 3.37 -12.69 10.06
CA ILE A 11 2.40 -12.11 11.01
C ILE A 11 3.04 -11.04 11.89
N LYS A 12 4.26 -11.26 12.39
CA LYS A 12 5.01 -10.22 13.13
C LYS A 12 5.34 -9.03 12.25
N LEU A 13 5.71 -9.26 10.99
CA LEU A 13 5.98 -8.19 10.02
C LEU A 13 4.71 -7.40 9.67
N GLU A 14 3.53 -8.04 9.65
CA GLU A 14 2.23 -7.38 9.47
C GLU A 14 1.77 -6.58 10.70
N SER A 15 2.37 -6.80 11.87
CA SER A 15 2.01 -6.13 13.12
C SER A 15 2.62 -4.73 13.28
N PHE A 16 3.68 -4.43 12.53
CA PHE A 16 4.31 -3.11 12.55
C PHE A 16 3.56 -2.09 11.70
N THR A 17 3.30 -0.92 12.28
CA THR A 17 2.77 0.24 11.58
C THR A 17 3.84 0.88 10.69
N LEU A 18 3.41 1.65 9.67
CA LEU A 18 4.34 2.32 8.77
C LEU A 18 5.16 3.37 9.54
N GLU A 19 4.54 4.00 10.53
CA GLU A 19 5.16 4.92 11.49
C GLU A 19 6.30 4.23 12.26
N GLU A 20 6.04 3.09 12.91
CA GLU A 20 7.07 2.34 13.65
C GLU A 20 8.22 1.88 12.75
N ILE A 21 7.94 1.49 11.50
CA ILE A 21 8.98 1.13 10.53
C ILE A 21 9.84 2.35 10.19
N ASN A 22 9.23 3.51 9.95
CA ASN A 22 9.94 4.75 9.63
C ASN A 22 10.81 5.22 10.80
N GLU A 23 10.29 5.17 12.03
CA GLU A 23 11.06 5.46 13.24
C GLU A 23 12.26 4.50 13.40
N GLY A 24 12.06 3.22 13.09
CA GLY A 24 13.13 2.22 13.09
C GLY A 24 14.24 2.52 12.07
N ILE A 25 13.86 2.95 10.86
CA ILE A 25 14.81 3.37 9.81
C ILE A 25 15.59 4.60 10.29
N GLU A 26 14.89 5.64 10.75
CA GLU A 26 15.51 6.89 11.21
C GLU A 26 16.48 6.64 12.37
N THR A 27 16.08 5.80 13.33
CA THR A 27 16.94 5.41 14.46
C THR A 27 18.19 4.69 13.99
N LEU A 28 18.07 3.77 13.03
CA LEU A 28 19.21 3.04 12.50
C LEU A 28 20.15 3.99 11.75
N GLU A 29 19.61 4.82 10.86
CA GLU A 29 20.37 5.77 10.02
C GLU A 29 21.09 6.85 10.82
N ASN A 30 20.47 7.34 11.90
CA ASN A 30 21.07 8.33 12.81
C ASN A 30 22.01 7.70 13.84
N SER A 31 22.04 6.37 13.96
CA SER A 31 22.99 5.72 14.86
C SER A 31 24.41 5.77 14.28
N ILE A 32 25.41 5.99 15.14
CA ILE A 32 26.84 5.76 14.83
C ILE A 32 27.10 4.27 14.50
N GLY A 33 26.06 3.42 14.56
CA GLY A 33 26.07 1.98 14.41
C GLY A 33 26.60 1.47 13.08
N ARG A 34 26.64 2.27 12.00
CA ARG A 34 27.27 1.87 10.73
C ARG A 34 28.71 1.39 10.92
N THR A 35 29.46 2.04 11.82
CA THR A 35 30.86 1.70 12.11
C THR A 35 31.00 0.53 13.09
N ARG A 36 29.99 0.25 13.93
CA ARG A 36 30.02 -0.81 14.96
C ARG A 36 29.39 -2.14 14.54
N PHE A 37 28.41 -2.12 13.64
CA PHE A 37 27.60 -3.31 13.30
C PHE A 37 27.81 -3.83 11.88
N GLY A 38 28.55 -3.10 11.02
CA GLY A 38 29.02 -3.60 9.72
C GLY A 38 27.92 -4.23 8.86
N ASN A 39 28.07 -5.50 8.49
CA ASN A 39 27.11 -6.20 7.62
C ASN A 39 25.71 -6.37 8.24
N LYS A 40 25.61 -6.56 9.57
CA LYS A 40 24.30 -6.71 10.25
C LYS A 40 23.47 -5.43 10.18
N TYR A 41 24.13 -4.27 10.16
CA TYR A 41 23.47 -2.98 9.96
C TYR A 41 22.77 -2.91 8.60
N ASN A 42 23.49 -3.29 7.53
CA ASN A 42 22.94 -3.26 6.17
C ASN A 42 21.78 -4.26 6.01
N GLU A 43 21.87 -5.44 6.62
CA GLU A 43 20.80 -6.44 6.62
C GLU A 43 19.54 -5.92 7.32
N GLN A 44 19.67 -5.34 8.52
CA GLN A 44 18.55 -4.76 9.25
C GLN A 44 17.88 -3.62 8.48
N LEU A 45 18.68 -2.73 7.89
CA LEU A 45 18.17 -1.62 7.09
C LEU A 45 17.42 -2.12 5.85
N THR A 46 17.92 -3.16 5.19
CA THR A 46 17.26 -3.79 4.03
C THR A 46 15.90 -4.38 4.41
N ILE A 47 15.81 -5.04 5.57
CA ILE A 47 14.54 -5.59 6.07
C ILE A 47 13.55 -4.46 6.33
N LEU A 48 13.97 -3.40 7.01
CA LEU A 48 13.10 -2.25 7.32
C LEU A 48 12.60 -1.55 6.04
N TYR A 49 13.47 -1.34 5.05
CA TYR A 49 13.05 -0.78 3.77
C TYR A 49 12.08 -1.67 3.00
N THR A 50 12.27 -2.99 3.06
CA THR A 50 11.35 -3.96 2.46
C THR A 50 9.99 -3.88 3.15
N LEU A 51 9.96 -3.83 4.48
CA LEU A 51 8.74 -3.67 5.26
C LEU A 51 8.01 -2.37 4.95
N ARG A 52 8.75 -1.26 4.82
CA ARG A 52 8.19 0.03 4.44
C ARG A 52 7.46 -0.05 3.10
N GLY A 53 8.11 -0.64 2.08
CA GLY A 53 7.50 -0.81 0.76
C GLY A 53 6.23 -1.68 0.79
N HIS A 54 6.17 -2.70 1.65
CA HIS A 54 4.96 -3.48 1.86
C HIS A 54 3.85 -2.66 2.54
N GLY A 55 4.19 -1.89 3.58
CA GLY A 55 3.26 -1.01 4.29
C GLY A 55 2.68 0.07 3.39
N GLU A 56 3.51 0.75 2.61
CA GLU A 56 3.11 1.75 1.60
C GLU A 56 2.15 1.14 0.57
N ARG A 57 2.45 -0.05 0.06
CA ARG A 57 1.56 -0.74 -0.89
C ARG A 57 0.22 -1.12 -0.27
N LYS A 58 0.21 -1.56 0.99
CA LYS A 58 -1.00 -1.89 1.74
C LYS A 58 -1.87 -0.65 1.91
N LEU A 59 -1.26 0.48 2.32
CA LEU A 59 -1.94 1.76 2.45
C LEU A 59 -2.55 2.20 1.12
N LEU A 60 -1.78 2.17 0.04
CA LEU A 60 -2.24 2.55 -1.30
C LEU A 60 -3.42 1.67 -1.79
N ASN A 61 -3.38 0.37 -1.54
CA ASN A 61 -4.51 -0.52 -1.85
C ASN A 61 -5.75 -0.18 -1.02
N HIS A 62 -5.56 0.18 0.25
CA HIS A 62 -6.66 0.63 1.10
C HIS A 62 -7.29 1.92 0.56
N GLU A 63 -6.47 2.92 0.20
CA GLU A 63 -6.93 4.17 -0.42
C GLU A 63 -7.75 3.90 -1.70
N ILE A 64 -7.26 3.05 -2.60
CA ILE A 64 -7.98 2.69 -3.84
C ILE A 64 -9.33 2.05 -3.52
N ASN A 65 -9.40 1.15 -2.53
CA ASN A 65 -10.64 0.50 -2.15
C ASN A 65 -11.65 1.49 -1.55
N GLU A 66 -11.17 2.45 -0.76
CA GLU A 66 -12.03 3.48 -0.19
C GLU A 66 -12.57 4.43 -1.27
N ILE A 67 -11.72 4.87 -2.22
CA ILE A 67 -12.17 5.66 -3.38
C ILE A 67 -13.20 4.89 -4.20
N LYS A 68 -12.98 3.58 -4.44
CA LYS A 68 -13.97 2.74 -5.14
C LYS A 68 -15.30 2.66 -4.40
N ARG A 69 -15.29 2.61 -3.06
CA ARG A 69 -16.51 2.66 -2.24
C ARG A 69 -17.22 3.99 -2.42
N GLN A 70 -16.51 5.11 -2.34
CA GLN A 70 -17.08 6.45 -2.54
C GLN A 70 -17.68 6.63 -3.94
N ILE A 71 -17.01 6.12 -4.99
CA ILE A 71 -17.55 6.09 -6.36
C ILE A 71 -18.84 5.26 -6.42
N LEU A 72 -18.84 4.09 -5.80
CA LEU A 72 -20.02 3.22 -5.75
C LEU A 72 -21.20 3.92 -5.10
N ASP A 73 -20.98 4.56 -3.94
CA ASP A 73 -22.03 5.24 -3.19
C ASP A 73 -22.61 6.41 -3.99
N ASN A 74 -21.76 7.21 -4.65
CA ASN A 74 -22.22 8.29 -5.54
C ASN A 74 -23.03 7.78 -6.74
N LEU A 75 -22.57 6.69 -7.38
CA LEU A 75 -23.29 6.09 -8.51
C LEU A 75 -24.62 5.46 -8.07
N ALA A 76 -24.69 4.91 -6.85
CA ALA A 76 -25.91 4.33 -6.30
C ALA A 76 -27.01 5.38 -6.03
N LEU A 77 -26.67 6.67 -5.98
CA LEU A 77 -27.67 7.76 -5.95
C LEU A 77 -28.42 7.93 -7.28
N LYS A 78 -27.82 7.48 -8.39
CA LYS A 78 -28.31 7.71 -9.76
C LYS A 78 -28.74 6.42 -10.49
N PHE A 79 -28.21 5.28 -10.06
CA PHE A 79 -28.39 3.97 -10.70
C PHE A 79 -28.79 2.91 -9.68
N SER A 80 -29.27 1.75 -10.16
CA SER A 80 -29.44 0.60 -9.27
C SER A 80 -28.09 0.15 -8.70
N ILE A 81 -28.09 -0.47 -7.50
CA ILE A 81 -26.85 -0.94 -6.86
C ILE A 81 -26.05 -1.91 -7.76
N ARG A 82 -26.74 -2.71 -8.58
CA ARG A 82 -26.10 -3.62 -9.53
C ARG A 82 -25.36 -2.86 -10.62
N GLU A 83 -25.99 -1.85 -11.21
CA GLU A 83 -25.38 -1.00 -12.23
C GLU A 83 -24.23 -0.17 -11.67
N ALA A 84 -24.41 0.41 -10.48
CA ALA A 84 -23.38 1.17 -9.80
C ALA A 84 -22.11 0.33 -9.55
N ARG A 85 -22.26 -0.93 -9.13
CA ARG A 85 -21.15 -1.89 -8.98
C ARG A 85 -20.42 -2.15 -10.30
N VAL A 86 -21.17 -2.41 -11.39
CA VAL A 86 -20.58 -2.65 -12.71
C VAL A 86 -19.81 -1.42 -13.21
N LYS A 87 -20.41 -0.23 -13.09
CA LYS A 87 -19.76 1.04 -13.50
C LYS A 87 -18.51 1.34 -12.67
N THR A 88 -18.56 1.13 -11.36
CA THR A 88 -17.39 1.28 -10.46
C THR A 88 -16.25 0.34 -10.87
N PHE A 89 -16.57 -0.94 -11.14
CA PHE A 89 -15.59 -1.91 -11.61
C PHE A 89 -14.99 -1.52 -12.97
N GLN A 90 -15.82 -1.07 -13.92
CA GLN A 90 -15.38 -0.60 -15.23
C GLN A 90 -14.44 0.62 -15.14
N LEU A 91 -14.71 1.56 -14.24
CA LEU A 91 -13.82 2.71 -13.98
C LEU A 91 -12.46 2.25 -13.44
N TRP A 92 -12.46 1.34 -12.46
CA TRP A 92 -11.22 0.82 -11.89
C TRP A 92 -10.39 0.05 -12.93
N ILE A 93 -11.01 -0.89 -13.66
CA ILE A 93 -10.27 -1.74 -14.61
C ILE A 93 -9.68 -0.94 -15.78
N LYS A 94 -10.37 0.12 -16.25
CA LYS A 94 -9.89 1.07 -17.26
C LYS A 94 -8.51 1.66 -16.92
N TYR A 95 -8.24 1.92 -15.65
CA TYR A 95 -6.97 2.48 -15.20
C TYR A 95 -5.97 1.40 -14.79
N HIS A 96 -6.44 0.34 -14.15
CA HIS A 96 -5.60 -0.78 -13.73
C HIS A 96 -4.92 -1.48 -14.93
N ASP A 97 -5.65 -1.70 -16.03
CA ASP A 97 -5.15 -2.41 -17.21
C ASP A 97 -4.06 -1.65 -17.98
N GLN A 98 -3.84 -0.37 -17.67
CA GLN A 98 -2.74 0.40 -18.23
C GLN A 98 -1.38 0.04 -17.64
N ARG A 99 -1.34 -0.75 -16.55
CA ARG A 99 -0.11 -1.25 -15.91
C ARG A 99 0.88 -0.15 -15.49
N LYS A 100 0.37 1.04 -15.17
CA LYS A 100 1.16 2.22 -14.73
C LYS A 100 1.38 2.29 -13.21
N GLY A 101 1.07 1.23 -12.49
CA GLY A 101 1.17 1.17 -11.03
C GLY A 101 -0.08 1.70 -10.30
N ASN A 102 -0.14 1.41 -9.00
CA ASN A 102 -1.31 1.70 -8.18
C ASN A 102 -1.47 3.19 -7.86
N ASP A 103 -0.37 3.97 -7.79
CA ASP A 103 -0.46 5.42 -7.59
C ASP A 103 -1.23 6.09 -8.74
N PHE A 104 -0.92 5.70 -9.97
CA PHE A 104 -1.66 6.15 -11.14
C PHE A 104 -3.14 5.79 -11.07
N VAL A 105 -3.48 4.57 -10.62
CA VAL A 105 -4.87 4.13 -10.47
C VAL A 105 -5.59 4.96 -9.42
N ARG A 106 -4.98 5.17 -8.24
CA ARG A 106 -5.53 6.02 -7.18
C ARG A 106 -5.83 7.43 -7.71
N ASP A 107 -4.84 8.06 -8.33
CA ASP A 107 -4.95 9.45 -8.77
C ASP A 107 -6.02 9.61 -9.86
N LYS A 108 -6.12 8.65 -10.78
CA LYS A 108 -7.18 8.65 -11.79
C LYS A 108 -8.56 8.40 -11.22
N LEU A 109 -8.69 7.50 -10.25
CA LEU A 109 -9.98 7.26 -9.59
C LEU A 109 -10.43 8.46 -8.75
N ARG A 110 -9.52 9.18 -8.08
CA ARG A 110 -9.84 10.45 -7.40
C ARG A 110 -10.41 11.46 -8.38
N LEU A 111 -9.77 11.64 -9.55
CA LEU A 111 -10.26 12.54 -10.58
C LEU A 111 -11.64 12.15 -11.14
N GLU A 112 -11.98 10.85 -11.21
CA GLU A 112 -13.33 10.43 -11.60
C GLU A 112 -14.33 10.69 -10.48
N LEU A 113 -13.96 10.45 -9.22
CA LEU A 113 -14.82 10.74 -8.07
C LEU A 113 -15.17 12.24 -8.00
N ASP A 114 -14.20 13.12 -8.22
CA ASP A 114 -14.42 14.58 -8.23
C ASP A 114 -15.39 15.05 -9.33
N ARG A 115 -15.67 14.20 -10.34
CA ARG A 115 -16.55 14.52 -11.48
C ARG A 115 -17.95 13.94 -11.34
N LEU A 116 -18.21 13.09 -10.35
CA LEU A 116 -19.51 12.40 -10.15
C LEU A 116 -20.53 13.27 -9.43
#